data_AF-A0AAW3JZR2-F1
#
_entry.id   AF-A0AAW3JZR2-F1
#
_cell.length_a   1.000
_cell.length_b   1.000
_cell.length_c   1.000
_cell.angle_alpha   90.00
_cell.angle_beta   90.00
_cell.angle_gamma   90.00
#
_symmetry.space_group_name_H-M   'P 1'
#
loop_
_entity.id
_entity.type
_entity.pdbx_description
1 polymer ?
#
loop_
_entity_poly.entity_id
_entity_poly.type
_entity_poly.pdbx_seq_one_letter_code
_entity_poly.pdbx_strand_id
1 'polypeptide(L)' 'MICFCSGALADAYYLPTYSPDLNPIEKAWSVFKRKVRNIVSQHEKTVSEALDMAFKLM' A
#
# COMPACT_ATOMS: atom_id res chain seq x y z
N MET A 1 19.18 0.11 3.40
CA MET A 1 19.42 1.57 3.50
C MET A 1 18.12 2.29 3.18
N ILE A 2 17.25 2.49 4.17
CA ILE A 2 16.27 3.59 4.16
C ILE A 2 16.34 4.18 5.57
N CYS A 3 17.07 5.28 5.70
CA CYS A 3 17.03 6.14 6.86
C CYS A 3 16.61 7.50 6.30
N PHE A 4 15.40 7.94 6.61
CA PHE A 4 14.96 9.31 6.35
C PHE A 4 13.91 9.67 7.40
N CYS A 5 14.40 10.19 8.53
CA CYS A 5 13.60 11.00 9.44
C CYS A 5 14.40 12.27 9.69
N SER A 6 14.08 13.31 8.92
CA SER A 6 14.44 14.68 9.29
C SER A 6 13.16 15.50 9.18
N GLY A 7 12.47 15.68 10.31
CA GLY A 7 11.46 16.74 10.44
C GLY A 7 10.01 16.36 10.79
N ALA A 8 9.66 15.09 11.02
CA ALA A 8 8.33 14.74 11.52
C ALA A 8 8.44 14.10 12.92
N LEU A 9 7.68 14.61 13.89
CA LEU A 9 7.41 14.00 15.20
C LEU A 9 6.55 12.73 15.06
N ALA A 10 6.87 11.89 14.08
CA ALA A 10 6.33 10.56 14.00
C ALA A 10 7.21 9.67 14.87
N ASP A 11 6.62 8.98 15.84
CA ASP A 11 7.28 7.86 16.51
C ASP A 11 7.67 6.85 15.42
N ALA A 12 8.92 6.92 14.98
CA ALA A 12 9.46 6.07 13.95
C ALA A 12 9.56 4.66 14.53
N TYR A 13 8.60 3.81 14.17
CA TYR A 13 8.64 2.41 14.56
C TYR A 13 9.81 1.72 13.84
N TYR A 14 10.72 1.11 14.62
CA TYR A 14 11.84 0.39 14.05
C TYR A 14 11.34 -0.88 13.34
N LEU A 15 11.54 -0.93 12.02
CA LEU A 15 11.27 -2.11 11.21
C LEU A 15 12.61 -2.74 10.80
N PRO A 16 12.89 -4.00 11.15
CA PRO A 16 14.10 -4.67 10.70
C PRO A 16 14.15 -4.78 9.17
N THR A 17 15.36 -4.71 8.62
CA THR A 17 15.59 -4.82 7.17
C THR A 17 15.00 -6.12 6.62
N TYR A 18 14.37 -6.03 5.43
CA TYR A 18 13.80 -7.17 4.71
C TYR A 18 12.74 -7.98 5.48
N SER A 19 12.03 -7.36 6.42
CA SER A 19 10.94 -8.01 7.17
C SER A 19 9.56 -7.51 6.72
N PRO A 20 9.09 -7.88 5.51
CA PRO A 20 7.77 -7.46 5.03
C PRO A 20 6.64 -7.95 5.94
N ASP A 21 6.81 -9.09 6.61
CA ASP A 21 5.83 -9.66 7.55
C ASP A 21 5.62 -8.78 8.80
N LEU A 22 6.62 -7.99 9.18
CA LEU A 22 6.57 -7.09 10.34
C LEU A 22 6.07 -5.68 9.96
N ASN A 23 5.83 -5.43 8.67
CA ASN A 23 5.31 -4.15 8.20
C ASN A 23 3.78 -4.23 8.07
N PRO A 24 3.01 -3.64 9.00
CA PRO A 24 1.55 -3.75 8.99
C PRO A 24 0.90 -3.21 7.70
N ILE A 25 1.59 -2.31 6.97
CA ILE A 25 1.08 -1.79 5.70
C ILE A 25 1.06 -2.86 4.61
N GLU A 26 1.95 -3.86 4.64
CA GLU A 26 2.06 -4.88 3.59
C GLU A 26 0.81 -5.76 3.53
N LYS A 27 0.20 -6.01 4.69
CA LYS A 27 -1.09 -6.72 4.79
C LYS A 27 -2.20 -5.91 4.13
N ALA A 28 -2.30 -4.62 4.43
CA ALA A 28 -3.25 -3.72 3.79
C ALA A 28 -2.99 -3.62 2.28
N TRP A 29 -1.73 -3.51 1.87
CA TRP A 29 -1.32 -3.43 0.47
C TRP A 29 -1.62 -4.71 -0.31
N SER A 30 -1.54 -5.86 0.33
CA SER A 30 -1.91 -7.15 -0.27
C SER A 30 -3.40 -7.21 -0.62
N VAL A 31 -4.28 -6.74 0.29
CA VAL A 31 -5.72 -6.64 0.05
C VAL A 31 -6.01 -5.60 -1.04
N PHE A 32 -5.37 -4.45 -0.97
CA PHE A 32 -5.55 -3.35 -1.92
C PHE A 32 -5.16 -3.75 -3.34
N LYS A 33 -3.96 -4.33 -3.52
CA LYS A 33 -3.48 -4.84 -4.82
C LYS A 33 -4.45 -5.85 -5.43
N ARG A 34 -5.05 -6.72 -4.60
CA ARG A 34 -6.07 -7.68 -5.06
C ARG A 34 -7.32 -6.98 -5.58
N LYS A 35 -7.82 -5.96 -4.87
CA LYS A 35 -8.99 -5.16 -5.32
C LYS A 35 -8.69 -4.43 -6.64
N VAL A 36 -7.56 -3.73 -6.73
CA VAL A 36 -7.17 -2.99 -7.94
C VAL A 36 -7.05 -3.94 -9.13
N ARG A 37 -6.40 -5.10 -8.98
CA ARG A 37 -6.29 -6.11 -10.05
C ARG A 37 -7.64 -6.61 -10.53
N ASN A 38 -8.58 -6.87 -9.62
CA ASN A 38 -9.93 -7.28 -9.97
C ASN A 38 -10.65 -6.18 -10.75
N ILE A 39 -10.55 -4.92 -10.32
CA ILE A 39 -11.22 -3.78 -10.98
C ILE A 39 -10.65 -3.57 -12.39
N VAL A 40 -9.33 -3.59 -12.55
CA VAL A 40 -8.67 -3.49 -13.88
C VAL A 40 -9.16 -4.61 -14.80
N SER A 41 -9.22 -5.85 -14.31
CA SER A 41 -9.63 -7.00 -15.10
C SER A 41 -11.13 -7.05 -15.42
N GLN A 42 -11.99 -6.57 -14.53
CA GLN A 42 -13.45 -6.67 -14.68
C GLN A 42 -14.05 -5.49 -15.45
N HIS A 43 -13.45 -4.32 -15.37
CA HIS A 43 -14.00 -3.09 -15.93
C HIS A 43 -13.16 -2.52 -17.08
N GLU A 44 -12.11 -3.21 -17.52
CA GLU A 44 -11.15 -2.75 -18.54
C GLU A 44 -10.65 -1.33 -18.26
N LYS A 45 -10.45 -1.02 -16.98
CA LYS A 45 -10.06 0.30 -16.50
C LYS A 45 -8.55 0.43 -16.41
N THR A 46 -8.07 1.66 -16.58
CA THR A 46 -6.65 1.95 -16.34
C THR A 46 -6.32 1.74 -14.87
N VAL A 47 -5.03 1.48 -14.56
CA VAL A 47 -4.59 1.31 -13.17
C VAL A 47 -4.92 2.54 -12.32
N SER A 48 -4.83 3.75 -12.87
CA SER A 48 -5.17 4.99 -12.16
C SER A 48 -6.64 5.03 -11.75
N GLU A 49 -7.56 4.79 -12.70
CA GLU A 49 -8.99 4.77 -12.39
C GLU A 49 -9.34 3.64 -11.41
N ALA A 50 -8.68 2.48 -11.53
CA ALA A 50 -8.85 1.37 -10.62
C ALA A 50 -8.34 1.68 -9.20
N LEU A 51 -7.28 2.48 -9.07
CA LEU A 51 -6.80 2.99 -7.79
C LEU A 51 -7.84 3.90 -7.15
N ASP A 52 -8.34 4.91 -7.88
CA ASP A 52 -9.37 5.83 -7.40
C ASP A 52 -10.64 5.10 -6.95
N MET A 53 -11.09 4.11 -7.73
CA MET A 53 -12.23 3.28 -7.36
C MET A 53 -11.95 2.40 -6.16
N ALA A 54 -10.78 1.75 -6.09
CA ALA A 54 -10.43 0.90 -4.97
C ALA A 54 -10.32 1.68 -3.65
N PHE A 55 -9.83 2.93 -3.70
CA PHE A 55 -9.80 3.83 -2.54
C PHE A 55 -11.20 4.27 -2.10
N LYS A 56 -12.14 4.51 -3.03
CA LYS A 56 -13.55 4.83 -2.71
C LYS A 56 -14.34 3.64 -2.16
N LEU A 57 -13.91 2.41 -2.47
CA LEU A 57 -14.55 1.14 -2.05
C LEU A 57 -13.92 0.53 -0.77
N MET A 58 -12.99 1.22 -0.13
CA MET A 58 -12.43 0.86 1.18
C MET A 58 -12.96 1.80 2.25
#